data_AF-A0A251X403-F1
#
_entry.id   AF-A0A251X403-F1
#
_cell.length_a   1.000
_cell.length_b   1.000
_cell.length_c   1.000
_cell.angle_alpha   90.00
_cell.angle_beta   90.00
_cell.angle_gamma   90.00
#
_symmetry.space_group_name_H-M   'P 1'
#
loop_
_entity.id
_entity.type
_entity.pdbx_description
1 polymer ?
#
loop_
_entity_poly.entity_id
_entity_poly.type
_entity_poly.pdbx_seq_one_letter_code
_entity_poly.pdbx_strand_id
1 'polypeptide(L)'
;MNIHDTPAPTLEEIWRLFKETARQFEEIALESKEIACRFKETDLQFKEIALESKETARRFEEIALESKETARRFEEIALESKETARRFEEIALESKETDRLFKEIALESKETDRRFKETDRKFKETDKKIGELGNRLGEFVEGLIKPSVVRLFQERGILVHKTFSDVSADNPELDLATQIGLLLINGEICVLIEVKSKLSIDDINEHIERMNKFKPLFPEYADKNVYGAVAAMVIPDEVSKYAYRKGFFVIAQKGEITAILNDDKFKPATW
;
A
#
# COMPACT_ATOMS: atom_id res chain seq x y z
N MET A 1 -16.42 9.82 -152.10
CA MET A 1 -15.74 11.13 -152.17
C MET A 1 -14.69 11.12 -151.06
N ASN A 2 -13.43 11.07 -151.49
CA ASN A 2 -12.16 11.15 -150.74
C ASN A 2 -11.96 10.30 -149.49
N ILE A 3 -11.56 9.05 -149.78
CA ILE A 3 -10.68 8.23 -148.95
C ILE A 3 -9.30 8.91 -149.01
N HIS A 4 -8.91 9.64 -147.97
CA HIS A 4 -7.54 10.16 -147.85
C HIS A 4 -6.67 9.11 -147.18
N ASP A 5 -5.74 8.60 -147.99
CA ASP A 5 -4.53 7.86 -147.66
C ASP A 5 -3.93 8.27 -146.31
N THR A 6 -4.07 7.40 -145.30
CA THR A 6 -2.99 7.23 -144.32
C THR A 6 -1.91 6.38 -145.01
N PRO A 7 -0.71 6.92 -145.30
CA PRO A 7 0.33 6.15 -145.96
C PRO A 7 0.71 4.94 -145.09
N ALA A 8 1.01 3.81 -145.73
CA ALA A 8 1.48 2.62 -145.02
C ALA A 8 2.76 2.97 -144.26
N PRO A 9 2.87 2.61 -142.96
CA PRO A 9 4.01 2.98 -142.14
C PRO A 9 5.31 2.46 -142.76
N THR A 10 6.32 3.32 -142.81
CA THR A 10 7.64 2.98 -143.34
C THR A 10 8.40 2.08 -142.37
N LEU A 11 9.34 1.29 -142.90
CA LEU A 11 10.16 0.36 -142.10
C LEU A 11 10.92 1.07 -140.95
N GLU A 12 11.29 2.34 -141.16
CA GLU A 12 11.89 3.22 -140.14
C GLU A 12 10.93 3.61 -139.02
N GLU A 13 9.64 3.86 -139.32
CA GLU A 13 8.62 4.17 -138.31
C GLU A 13 8.30 2.94 -137.46
N ILE A 14 8.21 1.76 -138.07
CA ILE A 14 8.04 0.47 -137.36
C ILE A 14 9.24 0.22 -136.44
N TRP A 15 10.47 0.44 -136.93
CA TRP A 15 11.69 0.26 -136.14
C TRP A 15 11.83 1.28 -135.00
N ARG A 16 11.39 2.53 -135.22
CA ARG A 16 11.33 3.57 -134.18
C ARG A 16 10.33 3.18 -133.10
N LEU A 17 9.13 2.73 -133.46
CA LEU A 17 8.13 2.22 -132.52
C LEU A 17 8.65 1.02 -131.74
N PHE A 18 9.34 0.07 -132.39
CA PHE A 18 9.91 -1.08 -131.70
C PHE A 18 10.98 -0.68 -130.67
N LYS A 19 11.83 0.30 -130.98
CA LYS A 19 12.81 0.88 -130.04
C LYS A 19 12.14 1.63 -128.88
N GLU A 20 11.07 2.37 -129.16
CA GLU A 20 10.29 3.07 -128.13
C GLU A 20 9.64 2.07 -127.18
N THR A 21 9.01 1.01 -127.71
CA THR A 21 8.41 -0.07 -126.94
C THR A 21 9.46 -0.82 -126.11
N ALA A 22 10.63 -1.12 -126.67
CA ALA A 22 11.73 -1.74 -125.94
C ALA A 22 12.22 -0.86 -124.77
N ARG A 23 12.34 0.45 -125.00
CA ARG A 23 12.68 1.43 -123.95
C ARG A 23 11.63 1.48 -122.85
N GLN A 24 10.35 1.46 -123.21
CA GLN A 24 9.25 1.41 -122.24
C GLN A 24 9.26 0.11 -121.43
N PHE A 25 9.57 -1.03 -122.04
CA PHE A 25 9.74 -2.29 -121.31
C PHE A 25 10.89 -2.24 -120.30
N GLU A 26 12.02 -1.62 -120.65
CA GLU A 26 13.14 -1.40 -119.73
C GLU A 26 12.77 -0.48 -118.55
N GLU A 27 12.02 0.59 -118.83
CA GLU A 27 11.54 1.55 -117.82
C GLU A 27 10.57 0.88 -116.83
N ILE A 28 9.60 0.11 -117.35
CA ILE A 28 8.67 -0.70 -116.55
C ILE A 28 9.41 -1.76 -115.72
N ALA A 29 10.45 -2.38 -116.27
CA ALA A 29 11.25 -3.37 -115.55
C ALA A 29 12.04 -2.75 -114.38
N LEU A 30 12.57 -1.54 -114.57
CA LEU A 30 13.23 -0.76 -113.51
C LEU A 30 12.25 -0.35 -112.42
N GLU A 31 11.09 0.22 -112.78
CA GLU A 31 10.04 0.58 -111.83
C GLU A 31 9.53 -0.63 -111.06
N SER A 32 9.33 -1.77 -111.72
CA SER A 32 8.92 -3.02 -111.07
C SER A 32 9.94 -3.49 -110.04
N LYS A 33 11.24 -3.32 -110.33
CA LYS A 33 12.32 -3.67 -109.41
C LYS A 33 12.37 -2.72 -108.20
N GLU A 34 12.13 -1.44 -108.42
CA GLU A 34 12.07 -0.44 -107.35
C GLU A 34 10.86 -0.66 -106.43
N ILE A 35 9.68 -0.95 -107.00
CA ILE A 35 8.47 -1.35 -106.26
C ILE A 35 8.75 -2.61 -105.44
N ALA A 36 9.38 -3.63 -106.03
CA ALA A 36 9.74 -4.84 -105.32
C ALA A 36 10.71 -4.56 -104.16
N CYS A 37 11.62 -3.58 -104.31
CA CYS A 37 12.53 -3.20 -103.24
C CYS A 37 11.80 -2.46 -102.11
N ARG A 38 10.92 -1.51 -102.42
CA ARG A 38 10.09 -0.80 -101.43
C ARG A 38 9.17 -1.75 -100.67
N PHE A 39 8.64 -2.77 -101.34
CA PHE A 39 7.82 -3.79 -100.70
C PHE A 39 8.61 -4.60 -99.67
N LYS A 40 9.87 -4.97 -99.96
CA LYS A 40 10.76 -5.63 -99.00
C LYS A 40 11.07 -4.76 -97.79
N GLU A 41 11.32 -3.48 -98.01
CA GLU A 41 11.60 -2.52 -96.93
C GLU A 41 10.37 -2.35 -96.02
N THR A 42 9.18 -2.28 -96.62
CA THR A 42 7.91 -2.22 -95.88
C THR A 42 7.67 -3.51 -95.07
N ASP A 43 7.95 -4.68 -95.64
CA ASP A 43 7.85 -5.97 -94.94
C ASP A 43 8.81 -6.05 -93.74
N LEU A 44 10.03 -5.51 -93.86
CA LEU A 44 10.98 -5.41 -92.75
C LEU A 44 10.47 -4.48 -91.63
N GLN A 45 9.93 -3.31 -91.98
CA GLN A 45 9.32 -2.39 -91.01
C GLN A 45 8.12 -3.03 -90.29
N PHE A 46 7.27 -3.76 -91.00
CA PHE A 46 6.16 -4.49 -90.38
C PHE A 46 6.66 -5.55 -89.38
N LYS A 47 7.75 -6.25 -89.70
CA LYS A 47 8.36 -7.22 -88.77
C LYS A 47 8.93 -6.55 -87.52
N GLU A 48 9.55 -5.39 -87.67
CA GLU A 48 10.08 -4.60 -86.55
C GLU A 48 8.95 -4.12 -85.63
N ILE A 49 7.89 -3.52 -86.19
CA ILE A 49 6.70 -3.10 -85.44
C ILE A 49 6.04 -4.28 -84.72
N ALA A 50 5.95 -5.44 -85.38
CA ALA A 50 5.39 -6.64 -84.77
C ALA A 50 6.22 -7.13 -83.57
N LEU A 51 7.55 -7.02 -83.64
CA LEU A 51 8.44 -7.36 -82.53
C LEU A 51 8.30 -6.37 -81.37
N GLU A 52 8.29 -5.05 -81.63
CA GLU A 52 8.08 -4.03 -80.61
C GLU A 52 6.72 -4.14 -79.93
N SER A 53 5.66 -4.43 -80.70
CA SER A 53 4.32 -4.68 -80.16
C SER A 53 4.32 -5.89 -79.22
N LYS A 54 5.06 -6.96 -79.56
CA LYS A 54 5.18 -8.14 -78.71
C LYS A 54 5.94 -7.85 -77.42
N GLU A 55 7.01 -7.06 -77.51
CA GLU A 55 7.77 -6.66 -76.32
C GLU A 55 6.96 -5.76 -75.40
N THR A 56 6.19 -4.82 -75.97
CA THR A 56 5.27 -3.95 -75.23
C THR A 56 4.18 -4.76 -74.52
N ALA A 57 3.59 -5.75 -75.21
CA ALA A 57 2.60 -6.64 -74.61
C ALA A 57 3.19 -7.41 -73.40
N ARG A 58 4.43 -7.90 -73.51
CA ARG A 58 5.13 -8.57 -72.40
C ARG A 58 5.35 -7.64 -71.21
N ARG A 59 5.77 -6.39 -71.44
CA ARG A 59 5.94 -5.39 -70.37
C ARG A 59 4.61 -5.09 -69.67
N PHE A 60 3.51 -5.01 -70.41
CA PHE A 60 2.18 -4.86 -69.79
C PHE A 60 1.79 -6.05 -68.93
N GLU A 61 2.10 -7.28 -69.34
CA GLU A 61 1.89 -8.47 -68.52
C GLU A 61 2.70 -8.43 -67.22
N GLU A 62 3.98 -8.03 -67.28
CA GLU A 62 4.83 -7.89 -66.09
C GLU A 62 4.28 -6.84 -65.12
N ILE A 63 3.89 -5.66 -65.60
CA ILE A 63 3.26 -4.60 -64.79
C ILE A 63 1.95 -5.08 -64.17
N ALA A 64 1.12 -5.81 -64.92
CA ALA A 64 -0.14 -6.34 -64.40
C ALA A 64 0.10 -7.34 -63.26
N LEU A 65 1.15 -8.15 -63.36
CA LEU A 65 1.52 -9.12 -62.33
C LEU A 65 2.04 -8.43 -61.06
N GLU A 66 2.92 -7.44 -61.20
CA GLU A 66 3.41 -6.61 -60.08
C GLU A 66 2.28 -5.84 -59.40
N SER A 67 1.35 -5.29 -60.18
CA SER A 67 0.17 -4.60 -59.64
C SER A 67 -0.70 -5.55 -58.82
N LYS A 68 -0.86 -6.80 -59.26
CA LYS A 68 -1.62 -7.82 -58.52
C LYS A 68 -0.93 -8.22 -57.22
N GLU A 69 0.40 -8.37 -57.24
CA GLU A 69 1.18 -8.67 -56.03
C GLU A 69 1.12 -7.51 -55.02
N THR A 70 1.21 -6.27 -55.51
CA THR A 70 1.10 -5.07 -54.68
C THR A 70 -0.29 -4.96 -54.03
N ALA A 71 -1.36 -5.22 -54.79
CA ALA A 71 -2.72 -5.26 -54.26
C ALA A 71 -2.87 -6.30 -53.14
N ARG A 72 -2.28 -7.49 -53.32
CA ARG A 72 -2.29 -8.54 -52.28
C ARG A 72 -1.56 -8.10 -51.01
N ARG A 73 -0.39 -7.45 -51.13
CA ARG A 73 0.35 -6.93 -49.97
C ARG A 73 -0.43 -5.86 -49.21
N PHE A 74 -1.14 -4.97 -49.93
CA PHE A 74 -2.02 -3.99 -49.29
C PHE A 74 -3.15 -4.65 -48.50
N GLU A 75 -3.71 -5.73 -49.03
CA GLU A 75 -4.78 -6.48 -48.36
C GLU A 75 -4.28 -7.16 -47.08
N GLU A 76 -3.07 -7.74 -47.09
CA GLU A 76 -2.41 -8.29 -45.91
C GLU A 76 -2.17 -7.20 -44.83
N ILE A 77 -1.61 -6.05 -45.21
CA ILE A 77 -1.36 -4.92 -44.30
C ILE A 77 -2.68 -4.41 -43.69
N ALA A 78 -3.75 -4.31 -44.48
CA ALA A 78 -5.04 -3.87 -43.98
C ALA A 78 -5.61 -4.84 -42.93
N LEU A 79 -5.38 -6.14 -43.11
CA LEU A 79 -5.83 -7.17 -42.19
C LEU A 79 -5.04 -7.14 -40.87
N GLU A 80 -3.71 -7.00 -40.94
CA GLU A 80 -2.85 -6.83 -39.77
C GLU A 80 -3.18 -5.55 -38.98
N SER A 81 -3.45 -4.45 -39.70
CA SER A 81 -3.86 -3.18 -39.07
C SER A 81 -5.19 -3.34 -38.33
N LYS A 82 -6.13 -4.11 -38.88
CA LYS A 82 -7.43 -4.37 -38.24
C LYS A 82 -7.26 -5.23 -36.98
N GLU A 83 -6.39 -6.25 -37.04
CA GLU A 83 -6.10 -7.08 -35.87
C GLU A 83 -5.41 -6.27 -34.76
N THR A 84 -4.47 -5.41 -35.13
CA THR A 84 -3.78 -4.51 -34.20
C THR A 84 -4.75 -3.55 -33.53
N ALA A 85 -5.68 -2.95 -34.29
CA ALA A 85 -6.71 -2.08 -33.73
C ALA A 85 -7.58 -2.82 -32.70
N ARG A 86 -7.98 -4.07 -33.00
CA ARG A 86 -8.75 -4.90 -32.06
C ARG A 86 -7.98 -5.18 -30.76
N ARG A 87 -6.68 -5.48 -30.84
CA ARG A 87 -5.83 -5.69 -29.66
C ARG A 87 -5.72 -4.43 -28.80
N PHE A 88 -5.64 -3.25 -29.42
CA PHE A 88 -5.64 -1.99 -28.69
C PHE A 88 -6.97 -1.73 -27.96
N GLU A 89 -8.11 -2.06 -28.58
CA GLU A 89 -9.41 -1.98 -27.91
C GLU A 89 -9.51 -2.91 -26.69
N GLU A 90 -9.01 -4.15 -26.80
CA GLU A 90 -8.96 -5.11 -25.69
C GLU A 90 -8.13 -4.56 -24.52
N ILE A 91 -6.91 -4.08 -24.80
CA ILE A 91 -6.03 -3.47 -23.78
C ILE A 91 -6.69 -2.26 -23.13
N ALA A 92 -7.39 -1.42 -23.90
CA ALA A 92 -8.09 -0.26 -23.37
C ALA A 92 -9.25 -0.64 -22.44
N LEU A 93 -9.95 -1.75 -22.71
CA LEU A 93 -11.00 -2.28 -21.84
C LEU A 93 -10.41 -2.85 -20.55
N GLU A 94 -9.36 -3.67 -20.63
CA GLU A 94 -8.67 -4.23 -19.46
C GLU A 94 -8.09 -3.13 -18.55
N SER A 95 -7.53 -2.07 -19.15
CA SER A 95 -7.05 -0.91 -18.41
C SER A 95 -8.17 -0.19 -17.65
N LYS A 96 -9.35 -0.03 -18.26
CA LYS A 96 -10.51 0.57 -17.57
C LYS A 96 -11.03 -0.29 -16.42
N GLU A 97 -11.01 -1.61 -16.57
CA GLU A 97 -11.40 -2.54 -15.52
C GLU A 97 -10.41 -2.50 -14.36
N THR A 98 -9.12 -2.49 -14.66
CA THR A 98 -8.04 -2.33 -13.68
C THR A 98 -8.17 -1.03 -12.89
N ASP A 99 -8.43 0.10 -13.56
CA ASP A 99 -8.68 1.39 -12.92
C ASP A 99 -9.88 1.36 -11.97
N ARG A 100 -10.92 0.60 -12.32
CA ARG A 100 -12.11 0.44 -11.49
C ARG A 100 -11.79 -0.35 -10.23
N LEU A 101 -11.05 -1.45 -10.35
CA LEU A 101 -10.59 -2.26 -9.21
C LEU A 101 -9.70 -1.43 -8.26
N PHE A 102 -8.77 -0.63 -8.79
CA PHE A 102 -7.94 0.25 -7.98
C PHE A 102 -8.77 1.27 -7.18
N LYS A 103 -9.82 1.84 -7.79
CA LYS A 103 -10.73 2.75 -7.07
C LYS A 103 -11.49 2.04 -5.95
N GLU A 104 -11.93 0.81 -6.17
CA GLU A 104 -12.63 0.02 -5.16
C GLU A 104 -11.72 -0.33 -3.98
N ILE A 105 -10.51 -0.82 -4.26
CA ILE A 105 -9.48 -1.10 -3.24
C ILE A 105 -9.15 0.17 -2.44
N ALA A 106 -9.02 1.32 -3.11
CA ALA A 106 -8.74 2.58 -2.43
C ALA A 106 -9.87 3.03 -1.49
N LEU A 107 -11.14 2.75 -1.84
CA LEU A 107 -12.29 3.03 -0.97
C LEU A 107 -12.33 2.07 0.22
N GLU A 108 -12.12 0.77 -0.01
CA GLU A 108 -12.10 -0.24 1.05
C GLU A 108 -10.95 -0.02 2.05
N SER A 109 -9.79 0.38 1.55
CA SER A 109 -8.65 0.77 2.38
C SER A 109 -8.98 1.96 3.28
N LYS A 110 -9.64 3.00 2.75
CA LYS A 110 -10.07 4.16 3.56
C LYS A 110 -11.08 3.79 4.65
N GLU A 111 -12.03 2.91 4.34
CA GLU A 111 -13.00 2.43 5.32
C GLU A 111 -12.33 1.59 6.41
N THR A 112 -11.38 0.74 6.03
CA THR A 112 -10.57 -0.06 6.97
C THR A 112 -9.78 0.83 7.92
N ASP A 113 -9.10 1.86 7.39
CA ASP A 113 -8.36 2.84 8.19
C ASP A 113 -9.27 3.57 9.20
N ARG A 114 -10.49 3.92 8.79
CA ARG A 114 -11.47 4.57 9.65
C ARG A 114 -11.89 3.65 10.79
N ARG A 115 -12.22 2.38 10.50
CA ARG A 115 -12.60 1.38 11.51
C ARG A 115 -11.47 1.11 12.50
N PHE A 116 -10.23 1.07 12.02
CA PHE A 116 -9.05 0.90 12.87
C PHE A 116 -8.90 2.07 13.85
N LYS A 117 -9.02 3.31 13.36
CA LYS A 117 -8.98 4.52 14.22
C LYS A 117 -10.10 4.55 15.25
N GLU A 118 -11.32 4.14 14.89
CA GLU A 118 -12.44 4.04 15.83
C GLU A 118 -12.20 2.96 16.90
N THR A 119 -11.59 1.84 16.52
CA THR A 119 -11.23 0.76 17.45
C THR A 119 -10.16 1.22 18.43
N ASP A 120 -9.11 1.89 17.96
CA ASP A 120 -8.04 2.43 18.81
C ASP A 120 -8.59 3.46 19.82
N ARG A 121 -9.54 4.31 19.41
CA ARG A 121 -10.21 5.23 20.34
C ARG A 121 -11.01 4.50 21.41
N LYS A 122 -11.82 3.51 21.02
CA LYS A 122 -12.59 2.70 21.97
C LYS A 122 -11.68 1.93 22.95
N PHE A 123 -10.54 1.45 22.47
CA PHE A 123 -9.55 0.78 23.31
C PHE A 123 -8.98 1.74 24.37
N LYS A 124 -8.52 2.93 23.96
CA LYS A 124 -8.03 3.97 24.88
C LYS A 124 -9.07 4.42 25.90
N GLU A 125 -10.32 4.59 25.48
CA GLU A 125 -11.43 4.90 26.40
C GLU A 125 -11.70 3.77 27.39
N THR A 126 -11.57 2.51 26.95
CA THR A 126 -11.74 1.33 27.80
C THR A 126 -10.61 1.23 28.81
N ASP A 127 -9.35 1.40 28.39
CA ASP A 127 -8.19 1.40 29.29
C ASP A 127 -8.32 2.50 30.36
N LYS A 128 -8.74 3.70 29.96
CA LYS A 128 -8.99 4.79 30.90
C LYS A 128 -10.06 4.42 31.92
N LYS A 129 -11.19 3.85 31.47
CA LYS A 129 -12.27 3.39 32.37
C LYS A 129 -11.81 2.28 33.31
N ILE A 130 -10.99 1.34 32.83
CA ILE A 130 -10.42 0.27 33.67
C ILE A 130 -9.49 0.87 34.73
N GLY A 131 -8.64 1.83 34.37
CA GLY A 131 -7.79 2.55 35.33
C GLY A 131 -8.61 3.30 36.38
N GLU A 132 -9.65 4.03 35.97
CA GLU A 132 -10.56 4.71 36.88
C GLU A 132 -11.28 3.74 37.83
N LEU A 133 -11.70 2.56 37.35
CA LEU A 133 -12.29 1.51 38.19
C LEU A 133 -11.28 0.95 39.19
N GLY A 134 -10.01 0.77 38.79
CA GLY A 134 -8.92 0.34 39.67
C GLY A 134 -8.69 1.33 40.81
N ASN A 135 -8.63 2.63 40.50
CA ASN A 135 -8.48 3.69 41.49
C ASN A 135 -9.66 3.72 42.48
N ARG A 136 -10.89 3.65 41.98
CA ARG A 136 -12.10 3.62 42.82
C ARG A 136 -12.17 2.39 43.72
N LEU A 137 -11.64 1.25 43.27
CA LEU A 137 -11.52 0.07 44.11
C LEU A 137 -10.51 0.28 45.24
N GLY A 138 -9.39 0.96 44.98
CA GLY A 138 -8.43 1.37 45.99
C GLY A 138 -9.05 2.26 47.07
N GLU A 139 -9.74 3.33 46.66
CA GLU A 139 -10.46 4.25 47.56
C GLU A 139 -11.52 3.51 48.40
N PHE A 140 -12.24 2.57 47.80
CA PHE A 140 -13.24 1.77 48.50
C PHE A 140 -12.61 0.88 49.59
N VAL A 141 -11.46 0.25 49.29
CA VAL A 141 -10.74 -0.56 50.28
C VAL A 141 -10.23 0.31 51.43
N GLU A 142 -9.65 1.47 51.13
CA GLU A 142 -9.22 2.43 52.16
C GLU A 142 -10.40 2.87 53.05
N GLY A 143 -11.54 3.19 52.45
CA GLY A 143 -12.77 3.58 53.15
C GLY A 143 -13.31 2.51 54.11
N LEU A 144 -13.12 1.22 53.80
CA LEU A 144 -13.50 0.12 54.69
C LEU A 144 -12.55 -0.06 55.87
N ILE A 145 -11.26 0.20 55.66
CA ILE A 145 -10.21 -0.04 56.66
C ILE A 145 -10.08 1.14 57.62
N LYS A 146 -10.13 2.37 57.10
CA LYS A 146 -9.93 3.63 57.84
C LYS A 146 -10.74 3.75 59.15
N PRO A 147 -12.03 3.36 59.24
CA PRO A 147 -12.79 3.47 60.48
C PRO A 147 -12.29 2.56 61.61
N SER A 148 -11.62 1.45 61.28
CA SER A 148 -11.23 0.43 62.26
C SER A 148 -9.78 0.55 62.72
N VAL A 149 -8.88 1.13 61.92
CA VAL A 149 -7.43 1.10 62.19
C VAL A 149 -7.04 1.77 63.50
N VAL A 150 -7.67 2.88 63.88
CA VAL A 150 -7.37 3.56 65.16
C VAL A 150 -7.62 2.63 66.33
N ARG A 151 -8.79 1.97 66.36
CA ARG A 151 -9.16 1.01 67.41
C ARG A 151 -8.16 -0.15 67.46
N LEU A 152 -7.81 -0.72 66.31
CA LEU A 152 -6.91 -1.87 66.22
C LEU A 152 -5.51 -1.57 66.79
N PHE A 153 -4.96 -0.39 66.52
CA PHE A 153 -3.68 0.01 67.08
C PHE A 153 -3.78 0.33 68.57
N GLN A 154 -4.86 0.97 69.02
CA GLN A 154 -5.10 1.25 70.44
C GLN A 154 -5.22 -0.03 71.27
N GLU A 155 -5.91 -1.06 70.75
CA GLU A 155 -6.00 -2.39 71.38
C GLU A 155 -4.61 -3.06 71.51
N ARG A 156 -3.66 -2.72 70.64
CA ARG A 156 -2.25 -3.15 70.70
C ARG A 156 -1.37 -2.25 71.58
N GLY A 157 -1.95 -1.29 72.29
CA GLY A 157 -1.23 -0.33 73.15
C GLY A 157 -0.58 0.83 72.39
N ILE A 158 -0.82 0.95 71.08
CA ILE A 158 -0.32 2.06 70.25
C ILE A 158 -1.42 3.12 70.21
N LEU A 159 -1.34 4.10 71.11
CA LEU A 159 -2.38 5.11 71.36
C LEU A 159 -2.43 6.24 70.31
N VAL A 160 -2.42 5.89 69.02
CA VAL A 160 -2.68 6.82 67.92
C VAL A 160 -4.10 7.36 67.98
N HIS A 161 -4.30 8.64 67.64
CA HIS A 161 -5.63 9.28 67.73
C HIS A 161 -5.91 10.27 66.60
N LYS A 162 -4.91 10.62 65.78
CA LYS A 162 -5.11 11.40 64.55
C LYS A 162 -4.90 10.48 63.36
N THR A 163 -5.75 10.64 62.35
CA THR A 163 -5.70 9.86 61.10
C THR A 163 -5.72 10.81 59.93
N PHE A 164 -4.76 10.67 59.04
CA PHE A 164 -4.67 11.37 57.77
C PHE A 164 -4.74 10.36 56.64
N SER A 165 -5.46 10.69 55.57
CA SER A 165 -5.50 9.91 54.33
C SER A 165 -4.71 10.64 53.27
N ASP A 166 -4.17 9.88 52.33
CA ASP A 166 -3.56 10.39 51.11
C ASP A 166 -2.48 11.46 51.37
N VAL A 167 -1.57 11.14 52.29
CA VAL A 167 -0.50 12.07 52.70
C VAL A 167 0.61 11.99 51.67
N SER A 168 0.79 13.06 50.91
CA SER A 168 1.87 13.18 49.93
C SER A 168 2.92 14.20 50.36
N ALA A 169 4.17 13.93 49.98
CA ALA A 169 5.27 14.89 50.07
C ALA A 169 6.15 14.76 48.83
N ASP A 170 6.56 15.90 48.29
CA ASP A 170 7.48 16.03 47.18
C ASP A 170 8.51 17.09 47.55
N ASN A 171 9.79 16.68 47.57
CA ASN A 171 10.92 17.56 47.79
C ASN A 171 11.92 17.41 46.64
N PRO A 172 11.85 18.32 45.65
CA PRO A 172 12.76 18.33 44.50
C PRO A 172 14.24 18.53 44.86
N GLU A 173 14.56 19.16 45.99
CA GLU A 173 15.95 19.37 46.42
C GLU A 173 16.60 18.08 46.92
N LEU A 174 15.80 17.17 47.49
CA LEU A 174 16.24 15.85 47.92
C LEU A 174 16.09 14.78 46.83
N ASP A 175 15.44 15.12 45.70
CA ASP A 175 14.99 14.16 44.68
C ASP A 175 14.14 13.03 45.28
N LEU A 176 13.25 13.39 46.22
CA LEU A 176 12.39 12.45 46.94
C LEU A 176 10.93 12.84 46.81
N ALA A 177 10.10 11.87 46.45
CA ALA A 177 8.65 11.99 46.52
C ALA A 177 8.04 10.71 47.11
N THR A 178 6.94 10.88 47.85
CA THR A 178 6.19 9.75 48.40
C THR A 178 4.71 10.09 48.64
N GLN A 179 3.88 9.05 48.66
CA GLN A 179 2.45 9.14 48.95
C GLN A 179 2.07 7.98 49.87
N ILE A 180 1.48 8.29 51.03
CA ILE A 180 1.13 7.36 52.10
C ILE A 180 -0.39 7.23 52.12
N GLY A 181 -0.90 5.98 52.02
CA GLY A 181 -2.33 5.71 52.05
C GLY A 181 -2.99 6.22 53.32
N LEU A 182 -2.57 5.72 54.49
CA LEU A 182 -3.00 6.26 55.78
C LEU A 182 -1.81 6.57 56.69
N LEU A 183 -1.85 7.71 57.36
CA LEU A 183 -0.91 8.08 58.40
C LEU A 183 -1.65 8.27 59.72
N LEU A 184 -1.33 7.44 60.70
CA LEU A 184 -1.84 7.55 62.06
C LEU A 184 -0.76 8.14 62.96
N ILE A 185 -1.11 9.12 63.78
CA ILE A 185 -0.14 9.73 64.70
C ILE A 185 -0.70 9.88 66.11
N ASN A 186 0.23 9.86 67.08
CA ASN A 186 0.09 10.57 68.34
C ASN A 186 1.31 11.47 68.58
N GLY A 187 1.56 11.83 69.84
CA GLY A 187 2.70 12.65 70.23
C GLY A 187 4.06 12.01 69.93
N GLU A 188 4.16 10.68 70.00
CA GLU A 188 5.44 9.96 70.01
C GLU A 188 5.59 8.95 68.85
N ILE A 189 4.48 8.50 68.27
CA ILE A 189 4.42 7.41 67.31
C ILE A 189 3.73 7.89 66.03
N CYS A 190 4.31 7.50 64.89
CA CYS A 190 3.68 7.54 63.57
C CYS A 190 3.51 6.10 63.07
N VAL A 191 2.34 5.77 62.53
CA VAL A 191 2.09 4.51 61.83
C VAL A 191 1.68 4.81 60.40
N LEU A 192 2.52 4.43 59.45
CA LEU A 192 2.24 4.53 58.03
C LEU A 192 1.58 3.24 57.58
N ILE A 193 0.48 3.32 56.84
CA ILE A 193 -0.25 2.17 56.33
C ILE A 193 -0.38 2.26 54.82
N GLU A 194 0.10 1.25 54.13
CA GLU A 194 -0.25 1.01 52.73
C GLU A 194 -1.52 0.16 52.63
N VAL A 195 -2.48 0.60 51.81
CA VAL A 195 -3.75 -0.09 51.62
C VAL A 195 -3.86 -0.61 50.18
N LYS A 196 -4.14 -1.91 50.00
CA LYS A 196 -4.33 -2.54 48.68
C LYS A 196 -5.58 -3.41 48.63
N SER A 197 -6.18 -3.59 47.47
CA SER A 197 -7.24 -4.59 47.29
C SER A 197 -6.69 -6.01 47.46
N LYS A 198 -5.55 -6.29 46.86
CA LYS A 198 -4.77 -7.51 47.03
C LYS A 198 -3.31 -7.14 47.26
N LEU A 199 -2.72 -7.63 48.34
CA LEU A 199 -1.34 -7.33 48.69
C LEU A 199 -0.37 -8.28 47.97
N SER A 200 0.73 -7.73 47.45
CA SER A 200 1.85 -8.45 46.86
C SER A 200 3.16 -8.19 47.63
N ILE A 201 4.22 -8.94 47.29
CA ILE A 201 5.57 -8.71 47.85
C ILE A 201 6.15 -7.39 47.34
N ASP A 202 5.87 -7.01 46.10
CA ASP A 202 6.36 -5.76 45.51
C ASP A 202 5.75 -4.56 46.24
N ASP A 203 4.45 -4.60 46.56
CA ASP A 203 3.81 -3.55 47.38
C ASP A 203 4.50 -3.37 48.73
N ILE A 204 4.95 -4.46 49.36
CA ILE A 204 5.68 -4.41 50.65
C ILE A 204 7.06 -3.78 50.45
N ASN A 205 7.76 -4.11 49.36
CA ASN A 205 9.07 -3.55 49.05
C ASN A 205 8.97 -2.04 48.74
N GLU A 206 7.97 -1.64 47.93
CA GLU A 206 7.65 -0.22 47.70
C GLU A 206 7.30 0.50 49.01
N HIS A 207 6.57 -0.18 49.90
CA HIS A 207 6.26 0.38 51.21
C HIS A 207 7.49 0.55 52.09
N ILE A 208 8.45 -0.39 52.07
CA ILE A 208 9.76 -0.23 52.73
C ILE A 208 10.49 1.02 52.22
N GLU A 209 10.54 1.24 50.91
CA GLU A 209 11.15 2.44 50.36
C GLU A 209 10.47 3.72 50.84
N ARG A 210 9.14 3.72 50.89
CA ARG A 210 8.34 4.81 51.45
C ARG A 210 8.65 5.04 52.93
N MET A 211 8.80 3.99 53.73
CA MET A 211 9.20 4.12 55.14
C MET A 211 10.56 4.85 55.26
N ASN A 212 11.55 4.45 54.46
CA ASN A 212 12.89 5.07 54.46
C ASN A 212 12.88 6.54 54.03
N LYS A 213 11.93 6.94 53.17
CA LYS A 213 11.77 8.31 52.70
C LYS A 213 11.00 9.20 53.68
N PHE A 214 10.31 8.62 54.67
CA PHE A 214 9.38 9.37 55.53
C PHE A 214 10.07 10.47 56.35
N LYS A 215 11.07 10.15 57.18
CA LYS A 215 11.73 11.17 58.02
C LYS A 215 12.43 12.28 57.22
N PRO A 216 13.14 11.98 56.11
CA PRO A 216 13.67 13.03 55.23
C PRO A 216 12.61 13.98 54.67
N LEU A 217 11.43 13.46 54.33
CA LEU A 217 10.33 14.24 53.75
C LEU A 217 9.44 14.94 54.79
N PHE A 218 9.37 14.41 56.01
CA PHE A 218 8.57 14.93 57.12
C PHE A 218 9.46 15.15 58.36
N PRO A 219 10.35 16.15 58.33
CA PRO A 219 11.33 16.40 59.40
C PRO A 219 10.69 16.70 60.76
N GLU A 220 9.44 17.16 60.79
CA GLU A 220 8.66 17.37 62.02
C GLU A 220 8.34 16.08 62.80
N TYR A 221 8.62 14.92 62.22
CA TYR A 221 8.47 13.60 62.85
C TYR A 221 9.80 12.84 63.01
N ALA A 222 10.94 13.52 62.85
CA ALA A 222 12.26 12.88 62.87
C ALA A 222 12.59 12.17 64.20
N ASP A 223 12.09 12.70 65.32
CA ASP A 223 12.27 12.19 66.68
C ASP A 223 11.24 11.12 67.09
N LYS A 224 10.23 10.87 66.25
CA LYS A 224 9.16 9.92 66.54
C LYS A 224 9.54 8.49 66.20
N ASN A 225 8.88 7.55 66.90
CA ASN A 225 8.92 6.13 66.56
C ASN A 225 8.00 5.88 65.36
N VAL A 226 8.56 5.45 64.24
CA VAL A 226 7.81 5.22 63.01
C VAL A 226 7.62 3.72 62.80
N TYR A 227 6.38 3.28 62.78
CA TYR A 227 5.99 1.90 62.47
C TYR A 227 5.31 1.83 61.10
N GLY A 228 5.43 0.69 60.45
CA GLY A 228 4.74 0.40 59.20
C GLY A 228 3.61 -0.60 59.39
N ALA A 229 2.58 -0.48 58.57
CA ALA A 229 1.54 -1.48 58.42
C ALA A 229 1.16 -1.65 56.95
N VAL A 230 0.66 -2.83 56.62
CA VAL A 230 0.07 -3.14 55.32
C VAL A 230 -1.34 -3.67 55.56
N ALA A 231 -2.28 -3.17 54.77
CA ALA A 231 -3.69 -3.53 54.90
C ALA A 231 -4.27 -3.93 53.55
N ALA A 232 -4.97 -5.05 53.48
CA ALA A 232 -5.66 -5.45 52.25
C ALA A 232 -6.86 -6.35 52.47
N MET A 233 -7.76 -6.41 51.47
CA MET A 233 -8.86 -7.38 51.46
C MET A 233 -8.35 -8.80 51.28
N VAL A 234 -7.38 -8.99 50.38
CA VAL A 234 -6.78 -10.30 50.09
C VAL A 234 -5.28 -10.26 50.37
N ILE A 235 -4.83 -11.10 51.29
CA ILE A 235 -3.41 -11.26 51.63
C ILE A 235 -3.05 -12.74 51.53
N PRO A 236 -2.28 -13.16 50.52
CA PRO A 236 -1.74 -14.52 50.46
C PRO A 236 -0.83 -14.82 51.67
N ASP A 237 -0.81 -16.08 52.11
CA ASP A 237 -0.05 -16.50 53.30
C ASP A 237 1.44 -16.19 53.19
N GLU A 238 2.05 -16.42 52.02
CA GLU A 238 3.46 -16.11 51.80
C GLU A 238 3.77 -14.61 51.90
N VAL A 239 2.84 -13.76 51.41
CA VAL A 239 2.93 -12.30 51.44
C VAL A 239 2.78 -11.81 52.89
N SER A 240 1.79 -12.33 53.62
CA SER A 240 1.58 -12.04 55.05
C SER A 240 2.82 -12.36 55.88
N LYS A 241 3.39 -13.56 55.70
CA LYS A 241 4.62 -13.97 56.40
C LYS A 241 5.82 -13.10 56.02
N TYR A 242 5.89 -12.63 54.78
CA TYR A 242 6.94 -11.71 54.34
C TYR A 242 6.82 -10.34 55.02
N ALA A 243 5.62 -9.74 55.01
CA ALA A 243 5.34 -8.48 55.71
C ALA A 243 5.66 -8.57 57.21
N TYR A 244 5.23 -9.66 57.85
CA TYR A 244 5.54 -9.95 59.26
C TYR A 244 7.06 -9.95 59.50
N ARG A 245 7.85 -10.66 58.68
CA ARG A 245 9.31 -10.72 58.84
C ARG A 245 10.00 -9.38 58.60
N LYS A 246 9.41 -8.50 57.79
CA LYS A 246 9.88 -7.13 57.55
C LYS A 246 9.45 -6.15 58.65
N GLY A 247 8.73 -6.62 59.66
CA GLY A 247 8.34 -5.82 60.81
C GLY A 247 7.11 -4.94 60.55
N PHE A 248 6.27 -5.28 59.57
CA PHE A 248 4.98 -4.60 59.34
C PHE A 248 3.86 -5.26 60.12
N PHE A 249 2.97 -4.43 60.66
CA PHE A 249 1.64 -4.90 61.05
C PHE A 249 0.88 -5.30 59.79
N VAL A 250 0.22 -6.46 59.82
CA VAL A 250 -0.55 -7.02 58.71
C VAL A 250 -2.02 -6.95 59.10
N ILE A 251 -2.79 -6.17 58.35
CA ILE A 251 -4.20 -5.90 58.61
C ILE A 251 -5.03 -6.52 57.48
N ALA A 252 -5.98 -7.38 57.82
CA ALA A 252 -6.85 -8.00 56.83
C ALA A 252 -8.31 -7.96 57.27
N GLN A 253 -9.19 -8.11 56.29
CA GLN A 253 -10.60 -8.38 56.55
C GLN A 253 -10.78 -9.86 56.92
N LYS A 254 -11.37 -10.11 58.09
CA LYS A 254 -11.73 -11.45 58.59
C LYS A 254 -13.23 -11.50 58.82
N GLY A 255 -13.97 -11.98 57.82
CA GLY A 255 -15.43 -11.93 57.82
C GLY A 255 -15.93 -10.48 57.77
N GLU A 256 -16.78 -10.10 58.73
CA GLU A 256 -17.35 -8.74 58.80
C GLU A 256 -16.44 -7.72 59.51
N ILE A 257 -15.32 -8.16 60.10
CA ILE A 257 -14.42 -7.28 60.87
C ILE A 257 -13.04 -7.15 60.24
N THR A 258 -12.39 -6.01 60.48
CA THR A 258 -10.96 -5.81 60.19
C THR A 258 -10.13 -6.20 61.41
N ALA A 259 -9.01 -6.90 61.24
CA ALA A 259 -8.15 -7.33 62.33
C ALA A 259 -6.66 -7.27 61.98
N ILE A 260 -5.81 -7.07 62.99
CA ILE A 260 -4.35 -7.26 62.89
C ILE A 260 -4.05 -8.76 63.00
N LEU A 261 -3.42 -9.33 61.98
CA LEU A 261 -3.12 -10.76 61.87
C LEU A 261 -1.85 -11.18 62.63
N ASN A 262 -0.97 -10.24 62.97
CA ASN A 262 0.24 -10.54 63.74
C ASN A 262 -0.13 -11.19 65.08
N ASP A 263 0.71 -12.08 65.60
CA ASP A 263 0.54 -12.62 66.95
C ASP A 263 0.99 -11.62 68.03
N ASP A 264 0.86 -11.99 69.30
CA ASP A 264 1.28 -11.15 70.44
C ASP A 264 2.80 -11.11 70.63
N LYS A 265 3.54 -11.99 69.94
CA LYS A 265 5.01 -12.07 69.98
C LYS A 265 5.66 -11.13 68.96
N PHE A 266 4.88 -10.64 68.00
CA PHE A 266 5.34 -9.76 66.95
C PHE A 266 5.95 -8.47 67.52
N LYS A 267 7.09 -8.08 66.95
CA LYS A 267 7.76 -6.80 67.25
C LYS A 267 7.86 -6.00 65.96
N PRO A 268 7.28 -4.79 65.88
CA PRO A 268 7.36 -3.98 64.68
C PRO A 268 8.79 -3.47 64.45
N ALA A 269 9.16 -3.32 63.17
CA ALA A 269 10.35 -2.58 62.81
C ALA A 269 10.11 -1.08 63.10
N THR A 270 11.13 -0.41 63.63
CA THR A 270 11.13 1.04 63.82
C THR A 270 11.99 1.67 62.74
N TRP A 271 11.43 2.64 62.01
CA TRP A 271 12.05 3.31 60.86
C TRP A 271 12.51 4.73 61.22
#